data_AF-A0A381Z4K9-F1
#
_entry.id   AF-A0A381Z4K9-F1
#
_cell.length_a   1.000
_cell.length_b   1.000
_cell.length_c   1.000
_cell.angle_alpha   90.00
_cell.angle_beta   90.00
_cell.angle_gamma   90.00
#
_symmetry.space_group_name_H-M   'P 1'
#
loop_
_entity.id
_entity.type
_entity.pdbx_description
1 polymer ?
#
loop_
_entity_poly.entity_id
_entity_poly.type
_entity_poly.pdbx_seq_one_letter_code
_entity_poly.pdbx_strand_id
1 'polypeptide(L)'
;MSSNEIERTNNSEDIVKESQRRMSQAVEFLKRGLDTIRTGRATPSLVENILTDYYGTPTPLKQLASLSAPDAQMILVQPYDRSSIKEIEKAILSSSMGFNPANDGNIIRIPIPPLSQDRRKELAKSVGKM
;
A
#
# COMPACT_ATOMS: atom_id res chain seq x y z
N MET A 1 19.91 6.96 55.18
CA MET A 1 18.53 7.07 54.65
C MET A 1 18.49 7.30 53.13
N SER A 2 19.44 6.76 52.33
CA SER A 2 19.52 7.06 50.88
C SER A 2 19.42 5.84 49.95
N SER A 3 19.03 4.67 50.46
CA SER A 3 19.01 3.44 49.66
C SER A 3 17.61 3.07 49.10
N ASN A 4 16.52 3.65 49.60
CA ASN A 4 15.14 3.32 49.17
C ASN A 4 14.56 4.24 48.08
N GLU A 5 15.24 5.33 47.69
CA GLU A 5 14.77 6.24 46.63
C GLU A 5 15.27 5.83 45.23
N ILE A 6 16.42 5.15 45.14
CA ILE A 6 17.05 4.81 43.86
C ILE A 6 16.31 3.65 43.17
N GLU A 7 15.76 2.67 43.90
CA GLU A 7 14.95 1.59 43.31
C GLU A 7 13.59 2.05 42.77
N ARG A 8 12.97 3.06 43.37
CA ARG A 8 11.64 3.56 42.94
C ARG A 8 11.71 4.34 41.63
N THR A 9 12.83 5.02 41.39
CA THR A 9 13.02 5.85 40.19
C THR A 9 13.24 5.00 38.94
N ASN A 10 14.01 3.90 39.05
CA ASN A 10 14.22 2.95 37.95
C ASN A 10 12.91 2.31 37.45
N ASN A 11 12.04 1.90 38.37
CA ASN A 11 10.74 1.33 38.01
C ASN A 11 9.83 2.34 37.29
N SER A 12 9.92 3.64 37.63
CA SER A 12 9.12 4.67 36.98
C SER A 12 9.58 4.99 35.56
N GLU A 13 10.89 5.04 35.32
CA GLU A 13 11.45 5.27 33.98
C GLU A 13 11.20 4.08 33.05
N ASP A 14 11.25 2.85 33.56
CA ASP A 14 10.94 1.64 32.80
C ASP A 14 9.46 1.57 32.41
N ILE A 15 8.55 1.96 33.31
CA ILE A 15 7.10 2.06 33.01
C ILE A 15 6.84 3.12 31.93
N VAL A 16 7.52 4.27 31.99
CA VAL A 16 7.39 5.33 30.98
C VAL A 16 7.92 4.85 29.63
N LYS A 17 9.10 4.20 29.58
CA LYS A 17 9.65 3.63 28.35
C LYS A 17 8.75 2.57 27.74
N GLU A 18 8.22 1.64 28.54
CA GLU A 18 7.33 0.60 28.03
C GLU A 18 6.00 1.20 27.53
N SER A 19 5.45 2.20 28.25
CA SER A 19 4.26 2.93 27.80
C SER A 19 4.52 3.63 26.47
N GLN A 20 5.67 4.26 26.30
CA GLN A 20 6.06 4.96 25.08
C GLN A 20 6.30 3.99 23.92
N ARG A 21 6.84 2.80 24.19
CA ARG A 21 6.97 1.71 23.22
C ARG A 21 5.60 1.22 22.74
N ARG A 22 4.67 0.99 23.67
CA ARG A 22 3.29 0.57 23.36
C ARG A 22 2.52 1.63 22.59
N MET A 23 2.67 2.91 22.93
CA MET A 23 2.08 4.02 22.17
C MET A 23 2.66 4.09 20.75
N SER A 24 3.97 3.93 20.61
CA SER A 24 4.62 3.92 19.29
C SER A 24 4.14 2.76 18.42
N GLN A 25 3.97 1.57 19.01
CA GLN A 25 3.41 0.41 18.31
C GLN A 25 1.95 0.62 17.90
N ALA A 26 1.13 1.26 18.75
CA ALA A 26 -0.25 1.59 18.40
C ALA A 26 -0.32 2.59 17.22
N VAL A 27 0.54 3.61 17.22
CA VAL A 27 0.66 4.56 16.09
C VAL A 27 1.12 3.85 14.82
N GLU A 28 2.08 2.93 14.93
CA GLU A 28 2.58 2.17 13.77
C GLU A 28 1.54 1.17 13.23
N PHE A 29 0.72 0.58 14.10
CA PHE A 29 -0.41 -0.26 13.70
C PHE A 29 -1.47 0.57 12.96
N LEU A 30 -1.85 1.72 13.51
CA LEU A 30 -2.79 2.63 12.88
C LEU A 30 -2.27 3.10 11.51
N LYS A 31 -1.00 3.50 11.43
CA LYS A 31 -0.38 3.95 10.17
C LYS A 31 -0.43 2.87 9.09
N ARG A 32 -0.09 1.62 9.43
CA ARG A 32 -0.20 0.49 8.49
C ARG A 32 -1.63 0.20 8.05
N GLY A 33 -2.59 0.33 8.97
CA GLY A 33 -4.01 0.19 8.67
C GLY A 33 -4.51 1.28 7.72
N LEU A 34 -4.09 2.54 7.93
CA LEU A 34 -4.45 3.66 7.07
C LEU A 34 -3.81 3.57 5.67
N ASP A 35 -2.57 3.07 5.56
CA ASP A 35 -1.91 2.86 4.27
C ASP A 35 -2.64 1.81 3.41
N THR A 36 -3.31 0.84 4.03
CA THR A 36 -4.12 -0.16 3.30
C THR A 36 -5.48 0.36 2.87
N ILE A 37 -5.95 1.50 3.42
CA ILE A 37 -7.24 2.07 3.06
C ILE A 37 -7.14 2.78 1.73
N ARG A 38 -7.91 2.28 0.76
CA ARG A 38 -8.01 2.84 -0.60
C ARG A 38 -8.68 4.22 -0.52
N THR A 39 -7.88 5.29 -0.44
CA THR A 39 -8.36 6.69 -0.39
C THR A 39 -8.92 7.21 -1.72
N GLY A 40 -8.97 6.36 -2.76
CA GLY A 40 -9.42 6.74 -4.11
C GLY A 40 -8.39 7.55 -4.88
N ARG A 41 -7.16 7.64 -4.36
CA ARG A 41 -5.99 8.13 -5.09
C ARG A 41 -5.28 6.95 -5.71
N ALA A 42 -4.81 7.13 -6.93
CA ALA A 42 -3.89 6.24 -7.60
C ALA A 42 -2.58 6.17 -6.81
N THR A 43 -2.40 5.06 -6.08
CA THR A 43 -1.16 4.73 -5.41
C THR A 43 -0.49 3.57 -6.15
N PRO A 44 0.81 3.66 -6.45
CA PRO A 44 1.58 2.57 -7.06
C PRO A 44 1.43 1.23 -6.30
N SER A 45 1.23 1.30 -4.97
CA SER A 45 1.03 0.14 -4.10
C SER A 45 -0.20 -0.71 -4.40
N LEU A 46 -1.18 -0.17 -5.13
CA LEU A 46 -2.34 -0.95 -5.58
C LEU A 46 -1.95 -2.04 -6.57
N VAL A 47 -1.01 -1.74 -7.47
CA VAL A 47 -0.64 -2.64 -8.57
C VAL A 47 0.69 -3.35 -8.33
N GLU A 48 1.49 -2.89 -7.36
CA GLU A 48 2.82 -3.47 -7.08
C GLU A 48 2.79 -4.94 -6.65
N ASN A 49 1.69 -5.38 -6.02
CA ASN A 49 1.49 -6.74 -5.50
C ASN A 49 0.80 -7.68 -6.49
N ILE A 50 0.48 -7.22 -7.71
CA ILE A 50 -0.10 -8.07 -8.73
C ILE A 50 0.99 -9.03 -9.22
N LEU A 51 0.71 -10.33 -9.13
CA LEU A 51 1.59 -11.38 -9.65
C LEU A 51 1.39 -11.47 -11.17
N THR A 52 2.49 -11.38 -11.91
CA THR A 52 2.52 -11.53 -13.36
C THR A 52 3.37 -12.74 -13.70
N ASP A 53 2.89 -13.61 -14.59
CA ASP A 53 3.68 -14.74 -15.07
C ASP A 53 4.73 -14.26 -16.06
N TYR A 54 5.98 -14.20 -15.59
CA TYR A 54 7.13 -13.91 -16.44
C TYR A 54 7.91 -15.21 -16.66
N TYR A 55 7.91 -15.70 -17.91
CA TYR A 55 8.54 -16.97 -18.28
C TYR A 55 8.14 -18.17 -17.39
N GLY A 56 6.88 -18.23 -16.96
CA GLY A 56 6.35 -19.32 -16.12
C GLY A 56 6.68 -19.20 -14.63
N THR A 57 7.29 -18.09 -14.20
CA THR A 57 7.47 -17.77 -12.79
C THR A 57 6.59 -16.59 -12.38
N PRO A 58 5.76 -16.74 -11.32
CA PRO A 58 4.92 -15.66 -10.82
C PRO A 58 5.81 -14.60 -10.15
N THR A 59 5.96 -13.47 -10.82
CA THR A 59 6.84 -12.37 -10.40
C THR A 59 5.99 -11.15 -10.06
N PRO A 60 6.23 -10.46 -8.94
CA PRO A 60 5.52 -9.22 -8.61
C PRO A 60 5.80 -8.13 -9.65
N LEU A 61 4.77 -7.38 -10.01
CA LEU A 61 4.88 -6.31 -11.01
C LEU A 61 5.96 -5.27 -10.65
N LYS A 62 6.18 -5.01 -9.36
CA LYS A 62 7.23 -4.13 -8.84
C LYS A 62 8.64 -4.46 -9.33
N GLN A 63 8.92 -5.74 -9.60
CA GLN A 63 10.23 -6.19 -10.05
C GLN A 63 10.37 -6.13 -11.57
N LEU A 64 9.25 -6.18 -12.30
CA LEU A 64 9.22 -6.18 -13.76
C LEU A 64 9.05 -4.77 -14.36
N ALA A 65 8.56 -3.82 -13.57
CA ALA A 65 8.23 -2.48 -14.03
C ALA A 65 8.48 -1.40 -12.98
N SER A 66 8.80 -0.19 -13.46
CA SER A 66 8.74 1.03 -12.67
C SER A 66 7.29 1.51 -12.57
N LEU A 67 6.84 1.78 -11.35
CA LEU A 67 5.49 2.22 -11.04
C LEU A 67 5.52 3.68 -10.63
N SER A 68 4.78 4.53 -11.31
CA SER A 68 4.61 5.94 -10.95
C SER A 68 3.14 6.34 -11.04
N ALA A 69 2.71 7.29 -10.21
CA ALA A 69 1.34 7.82 -10.24
C ALA A 69 1.42 9.32 -10.54
N PRO A 70 1.45 9.73 -11.82
CA PRO A 70 1.54 11.14 -12.19
C PRO A 70 0.26 11.91 -11.83
N ASP A 71 -0.89 11.23 -11.78
CA ASP A 71 -2.17 11.82 -11.42
C ASP A 71 -2.91 10.90 -10.43
N ALA A 72 -3.81 11.47 -9.63
CA ALA A 72 -4.61 10.75 -8.64
C ALA A 72 -5.60 9.76 -9.25
N GLN A 73 -5.83 9.80 -10.57
CA GLN A 73 -6.72 8.88 -11.29
C GLN A 73 -5.97 7.96 -12.27
N MET A 74 -4.64 8.02 -12.33
CA MET A 74 -3.87 7.24 -13.29
C MET A 74 -2.59 6.70 -12.68
N ILE A 75 -2.36 5.39 -12.82
CA ILE A 75 -1.06 4.77 -12.56
C ILE A 75 -0.36 4.53 -13.89
N LEU A 76 0.90 4.91 -13.95
CA LEU A 76 1.81 4.63 -15.04
C LEU A 76 2.71 3.47 -14.67
N VAL A 77 2.68 2.41 -15.48
CA VAL A 77 3.52 1.22 -15.34
C VAL A 77 4.47 1.18 -16.53
N GLN A 78 5.76 1.33 -16.26
CA GLN A 78 6.80 1.30 -17.28
C GLN A 78 7.62 0.02 -17.13
N PRO A 79 7.35 -1.02 -17.94
CA PRO A 79 8.09 -2.27 -17.87
C PRO A 79 9.53 -2.10 -18.35
N TYR A 80 10.44 -2.86 -17.75
CA TYR A 80 11.84 -2.88 -18.18
C TYR A 80 12.03 -3.67 -19.48
N ASP A 81 11.18 -4.67 -19.73
CA ASP A 81 11.15 -5.44 -20.96
C ASP A 81 9.79 -5.31 -21.67
N ARG A 82 9.84 -4.99 -22.96
CA ARG A 82 8.66 -4.87 -23.83
C ARG A 82 7.99 -6.22 -24.10
N SER A 83 8.72 -7.32 -24.00
CA SER A 83 8.17 -8.66 -24.17
C SER A 83 7.11 -8.98 -23.10
N SER A 84 7.29 -8.43 -21.89
CA SER A 84 6.44 -8.66 -20.72
C SER A 84 5.16 -7.83 -20.74
N ILE A 85 5.03 -6.85 -21.64
CA ILE A 85 3.88 -5.94 -21.70
C ILE A 85 2.55 -6.71 -21.80
N LYS A 86 2.49 -7.74 -22.64
CA LYS A 86 1.28 -8.55 -22.85
C LYS A 86 0.89 -9.35 -21.61
N GLU A 87 1.88 -9.91 -20.92
CA GLU A 87 1.64 -10.68 -19.68
C GLU A 87 1.21 -9.75 -18.54
N ILE A 88 1.83 -8.57 -18.43
CA ILE A 88 1.44 -7.54 -17.45
C ILE A 88 0.01 -7.06 -17.71
N GLU A 89 -0.33 -6.78 -18.97
CA GLU A 89 -1.69 -6.37 -19.37
C GLU A 89 -2.72 -7.43 -18.96
N LYS A 90 -2.42 -8.71 -19.23
CA LYS A 90 -3.27 -9.84 -18.86
C LYS A 90 -3.38 -10.02 -17.35
N ALA A 91 -2.29 -9.84 -16.60
CA ALA A 91 -2.28 -9.93 -15.14
C ALA A 91 -3.09 -8.79 -14.48
N ILE A 92 -3.04 -7.58 -15.05
CA ILE A 92 -3.86 -6.45 -14.57
C ILE A 92 -5.35 -6.71 -14.86
N LEU A 93 -5.67 -7.20 -16.07
CA LEU A 93 -7.05 -7.55 -16.45
C LEU A 93 -7.62 -8.71 -15.62
N SER A 94 -6.81 -9.71 -15.30
CA SER A 94 -7.21 -10.83 -14.44
C SER A 94 -7.25 -10.45 -12.95
N SER A 95 -6.62 -9.35 -12.57
CA SER A 95 -6.70 -8.84 -11.20
C SER A 95 -8.15 -8.51 -10.85
N SER A 96 -8.57 -8.89 -9.64
CA SER A 96 -9.92 -8.67 -9.10
C SER A 96 -10.32 -7.19 -8.94
N MET A 97 -9.48 -6.26 -9.40
CA MET A 97 -9.73 -4.82 -9.33
C MET A 97 -10.44 -4.26 -10.57
N GLY A 98 -10.54 -5.02 -11.66
CA GLY A 98 -11.35 -4.63 -12.83
C GLY A 98 -10.86 -3.35 -13.52
N PHE A 99 -9.56 -3.05 -13.46
CA PHE A 99 -8.97 -1.94 -14.18
C PHE A 99 -8.78 -2.29 -15.66
N ASN A 100 -8.95 -1.32 -16.54
CA ASN A 100 -8.73 -1.50 -17.98
C ASN A 100 -7.40 -0.82 -18.40
N PRO A 101 -6.29 -1.54 -18.52
CA PRO A 101 -5.00 -0.96 -18.91
C PRO A 101 -5.05 -0.45 -20.36
N ALA A 102 -4.55 0.76 -20.58
CA ALA A 102 -4.26 1.31 -21.90
C ALA A 102 -2.77 1.15 -22.20
N ASN A 103 -2.45 0.49 -23.31
CA ASN A 103 -1.09 0.13 -23.69
C ASN A 103 -0.57 1.04 -24.81
N ASP A 104 0.51 1.77 -24.55
CA ASP A 104 1.20 2.64 -25.53
C ASP A 104 2.49 2.02 -26.09
N GLY A 105 2.69 0.70 -25.88
CA GLY A 105 3.80 -0.08 -26.42
C GLY A 105 5.13 0.04 -25.66
N ASN A 106 5.32 1.08 -24.85
CA ASN A 106 6.45 1.21 -23.93
C ASN A 106 6.02 1.50 -22.49
N ILE A 107 4.76 1.91 -22.31
CA ILE A 107 4.18 2.33 -21.04
C ILE A 107 2.74 1.80 -21.01
N ILE A 108 2.30 1.31 -19.86
CA ILE A 108 0.93 0.88 -19.60
C ILE A 108 0.29 1.88 -18.64
N ARG A 109 -0.85 2.46 -19.03
CA ARG A 109 -1.62 3.40 -18.21
C ARG A 109 -2.83 2.68 -17.63
N ILE A 110 -2.98 2.73 -16.32
CA ILE A 110 -4.08 2.12 -15.61
C ILE A 110 -4.97 3.26 -15.08
N PRO A 111 -6.12 3.55 -15.73
CA PRO A 111 -7.08 4.49 -15.19
C PRO A 111 -7.75 3.87 -13.96
N ILE A 112 -7.71 4.59 -12.84
CA ILE A 112 -8.42 4.20 -11.63
C ILE A 112 -9.77 4.93 -11.62
N PRO A 113 -10.89 4.20 -11.67
CA PRO A 113 -12.19 4.82 -11.57
C PRO A 113 -12.32 5.54 -10.22
N PRO A 114 -12.97 6.71 -10.18
CA PRO A 114 -13.23 7.39 -8.92
C PRO A 114 -14.10 6.49 -8.02
N LEU A 115 -13.80 6.48 -6.72
CA LEU A 115 -14.66 5.82 -5.74
C LEU A 115 -16.07 6.41 -5.84
N SER A 116 -17.08 5.55 -6.01
CA SER A 116 -18.49 5.97 -5.93
C SER A 116 -18.78 6.58 -4.55
N GLN A 117 -19.78 7.47 -4.47
CA GLN A 117 -20.15 8.10 -3.19
C GLN A 117 -20.46 7.07 -2.09
N ASP A 118 -21.09 5.95 -2.44
CA ASP A 118 -21.41 4.89 -1.50
C ASP A 118 -20.16 4.18 -0.98
N ARG A 119 -19.17 3.93 -1.85
CA ARG A 119 -17.89 3.35 -1.44
C ARG A 119 -17.10 4.30 -0.54
N ARG A 120 -17.18 5.61 -0.79
CA ARG A 120 -16.59 6.65 0.06
C ARG A 120 -17.22 6.67 1.47
N LYS A 121 -18.54 6.50 1.57
CA LYS A 121 -19.26 6.39 2.85
C LYS A 121 -18.90 5.13 3.63
N GLU A 122 -18.74 3.99 2.95
CA GLU A 122 -18.30 2.76 3.59
C GLU A 122 -16.85 2.84 4.10
N LEU A 123 -15.95 3.43 3.31
CA LEU A 123 -14.57 3.65 3.72
C LEU A 123 -14.49 4.60 4.93
N ALA A 124 -15.29 5.68 4.94
CA ALA A 124 -15.36 6.58 6.09
C ALA A 124 -15.84 5.87 7.37
N LYS A 125 -16.82 4.96 7.26
CA LYS A 125 -17.26 4.13 8.39
C LYS A 125 -16.19 3.14 8.85
N SER A 126 -15.41 2.58 7.94
CA SER A 126 -14.31 1.67 8.27
C SER A 126 -13.16 2.38 8.98
N VAL A 127 -12.80 3.59 8.52
CA VAL A 127 -11.77 4.43 9.16
C VAL A 127 -12.20 4.80 10.58
N GLY A 128 -13.46 5.19 10.79
CA GLY A 128 -13.95 5.56 12.12
C GLY A 128 -14.08 4.39 13.11
N LYS A 129 -13.89 3.15 12.67
CA LYS A 129 -13.90 1.94 13.51
C LYS A 129 -12.50 1.42 13.88
N MET A 130 -11.46 1.88 13.19
CA MET A 130 -10.05 1.58 13.51
C MET A 130 -9.54 2.50 14.61
#